data_AF-B2BGN3-F1
#
_entry.id   AF-B2BGN3-F1
#
_cell.length_a   1.000
_cell.length_b   1.000
_cell.length_c   1.000
_cell.angle_alpha   90.00
_cell.angle_beta   90.00
_cell.angle_gamma   90.00
#
_symmetry.space_group_name_H-M   'P 1'
#
loop_
_entity.id
_entity.type
_entity.pdbx_description
1 polymer ?
#
loop_
_entity_poly.entity_id
_entity_poly.type
_entity_poly.pdbx_seq_one_letter_code
_entity_poly.pdbx_strand_id
1 'polypeptide(L)'
;CFGPAYEFAFILDADMRKRKVRDKFKMTYVTSEPYIGHLGLGGVGDSKGMLESELRNHHINWITNAKTHKVEAGKLFTTELTAKGEVEEEREIAFDFAMMLPAFKGVEAVAAVEGLCNPRGFVIVDELHRSPKYKNIYSAGVCIAIPPLEATPVATGMPKTGYMTEA
;
A
#
# COMPACT_ATOMS: atom_id res chain seq x y z
N CYS A 1 -2.56 2.68 -0.18
CA CYS A 1 -2.26 3.70 -1.21
C CYS A 1 -1.13 3.13 -2.05
N PHE A 2 -1.41 2.49 -3.18
CA PHE A 2 -0.42 1.72 -3.94
C PHE A 2 0.08 2.46 -5.18
N GLY A 3 -0.76 3.30 -5.80
CA GLY A 3 -0.41 4.07 -7.00
C GLY A 3 0.93 4.81 -6.91
N PRO A 4 1.21 5.57 -5.84
CA PRO A 4 2.49 6.29 -5.71
C PRO A 4 3.72 5.39 -5.64
N ALA A 5 3.59 4.12 -5.22
CA ALA A 5 4.71 3.18 -5.23
C ALA A 5 5.07 2.75 -6.66
N TYR A 6 4.05 2.45 -7.49
CA TYR A 6 4.24 2.20 -8.92
C TYR A 6 4.82 3.42 -9.62
N GLU A 7 4.24 4.61 -9.39
CA GLU A 7 4.72 5.87 -9.95
C GLU A 7 6.19 6.10 -9.61
N PHE A 8 6.56 5.98 -8.34
CA PHE A 8 7.93 6.18 -7.90
C PHE A 8 8.92 5.21 -8.56
N ALA A 9 8.53 3.93 -8.71
CA ALA A 9 9.36 2.94 -9.38
C ALA A 9 9.62 3.32 -10.86
N PHE A 10 8.58 3.76 -11.58
CA PHE A 10 8.69 4.14 -12.99
C PHE A 10 9.46 5.45 -13.19
N ILE A 11 9.25 6.47 -12.35
CA ILE A 11 10.02 7.73 -12.47
C ILE A 11 11.50 7.52 -12.16
N LEU A 12 11.83 6.64 -11.20
CA LEU A 12 13.21 6.31 -10.86
C LEU A 12 13.89 5.55 -12.01
N ASP A 13 13.21 4.57 -12.60
CA ASP A 13 13.69 3.89 -13.80
C ASP A 13 13.91 4.88 -14.97
N ALA A 14 12.94 5.77 -15.22
CA ALA A 14 13.03 6.77 -16.27
C ALA A 14 14.22 7.74 -16.08
N ASP A 15 14.44 8.23 -14.85
CA ASP A 15 15.58 9.10 -14.53
C ASP A 15 16.93 8.37 -14.71
N MET A 16 17.04 7.12 -14.24
CA MET A 16 18.25 6.32 -14.44
C MET A 16 18.53 6.02 -15.93
N ARG A 17 17.49 5.79 -16.73
CA ARG A 17 17.62 5.62 -18.20
C ARG A 17 18.06 6.91 -18.86
N LYS A 18 17.47 8.06 -18.50
CA LYS A 18 17.87 9.38 -19.00
C LYS A 18 19.34 9.67 -18.71
N ARG A 19 19.83 9.25 -17.54
CA ARG A 19 21.24 9.36 -17.13
C ARG A 19 22.15 8.27 -17.72
N LYS A 20 21.59 7.28 -18.42
CA LYS A 20 22.31 6.13 -19.00
C LYS A 20 23.07 5.30 -17.95
N VAL A 21 22.43 5.07 -16.80
CA VAL A 21 23.01 4.26 -15.70
C VAL A 21 22.10 3.12 -15.26
N ARG A 22 20.94 2.92 -15.89
CA ARG A 22 19.92 1.94 -15.47
C ARG A 22 20.45 0.50 -15.46
N ASP A 23 21.36 0.16 -16.37
CA ASP A 23 22.02 -1.14 -16.49
C ASP A 23 22.90 -1.50 -15.29
N LYS A 24 23.34 -0.50 -14.52
CA LYS A 24 24.20 -0.70 -13.34
C LYS A 24 23.43 -1.14 -12.09
N PHE A 25 22.11 -1.06 -12.11
CA PHE A 25 21.28 -1.27 -10.92
C PHE A 25 20.21 -2.34 -11.15
N LYS A 26 19.93 -3.10 -10.10
CA LYS A 26 18.77 -4.01 -10.06
C LYS A 26 17.62 -3.31 -9.36
N MET A 27 16.40 -3.56 -9.81
CA MET A 27 15.19 -3.01 -9.20
C MET A 27 14.23 -4.13 -8.86
N THR A 28 13.68 -4.09 -7.65
CA THR A 28 12.68 -5.03 -7.16
C THR A 28 11.53 -4.25 -6.54
N TYR A 29 10.31 -4.50 -7.00
CA TYR A 29 9.08 -3.94 -6.47
C TYR A 29 8.46 -4.92 -5.46
N VAL A 30 8.44 -4.55 -4.18
CA VAL A 30 7.90 -5.39 -3.10
C VAL A 30 6.56 -4.82 -2.66
N THR A 31 5.50 -5.63 -2.69
CA THR A 31 4.15 -5.19 -2.33
C THR A 31 3.39 -6.22 -1.50
N SER A 32 2.53 -5.71 -0.61
CA SER A 32 1.54 -6.50 0.12
C SER A 32 0.34 -6.90 -0.75
N GLU A 33 0.23 -6.37 -1.97
CA GLU A 33 -0.84 -6.72 -2.90
C GLU A 33 -0.79 -8.22 -3.25
N PRO A 34 -1.96 -8.88 -3.42
CA PRO A 34 -2.01 -10.30 -3.81
C PRO A 34 -1.53 -10.56 -5.23
N TYR A 35 -1.56 -9.53 -6.08
CA TYR A 35 -1.02 -9.52 -7.43
C TYR A 35 -0.75 -8.07 -7.84
N ILE A 36 0.08 -7.86 -8.86
CA ILE A 36 0.42 -6.53 -9.36
C ILE A 36 -0.82 -5.82 -9.91
N GLY A 37 -1.08 -4.59 -9.49
CA GLY A 37 -2.23 -3.81 -9.97
C GLY A 37 -3.54 -4.12 -9.22
N HIS A 38 -3.49 -4.81 -8.09
CA HIS A 38 -4.65 -4.93 -7.20
C HIS A 38 -5.11 -3.56 -6.66
N LEU A 39 -4.16 -2.66 -6.39
CA LEU A 39 -4.35 -1.26 -5.97
C LEU A 39 -5.15 -1.05 -4.67
N GLY A 40 -5.46 -2.13 -3.94
CA GLY A 40 -6.35 -2.09 -2.77
C GLY A 40 -7.83 -2.00 -3.16
N LEU A 41 -8.16 -2.27 -4.42
CA LEU A 41 -9.48 -2.12 -5.02
C LEU A 41 -9.97 -3.41 -5.70
N GLY A 42 -9.26 -4.53 -5.58
CA GLY A 42 -9.57 -5.73 -6.36
C GLY A 42 -9.20 -5.62 -7.84
N GLY A 43 -8.36 -4.64 -8.20
CA GLY A 43 -8.04 -4.28 -9.59
C GLY A 43 -9.03 -3.30 -10.21
N VAL A 44 -8.56 -2.49 -11.15
CA VAL A 44 -9.38 -1.55 -11.94
C VAL A 44 -9.13 -1.79 -13.43
N GLY A 45 -10.15 -2.24 -14.17
CA GLY A 45 -9.98 -2.65 -15.57
C GLY A 45 -8.87 -3.69 -15.72
N ASP A 46 -7.98 -3.51 -16.71
CA ASP A 46 -6.79 -4.35 -16.91
C ASP A 46 -5.52 -3.81 -16.21
N SER A 47 -5.70 -3.18 -15.04
CA SER A 47 -4.56 -2.73 -14.21
C SER A 47 -3.51 -3.83 -13.98
N LYS A 48 -3.93 -5.09 -13.83
CA LYS A 48 -3.02 -6.23 -13.68
C LYS A 48 -2.17 -6.45 -14.92
N GLY A 49 -2.78 -6.70 -16.08
CA GLY A 49 -2.05 -6.99 -17.31
C GLY A 49 -1.15 -5.82 -17.73
N MET A 50 -1.67 -4.61 -17.61
CA MET A 50 -0.93 -3.37 -17.89
C MET A 50 0.30 -3.22 -16.99
N LEU A 51 0.14 -3.21 -15.66
CA LEU A 51 1.27 -2.95 -14.75
C LEU A 51 2.29 -4.09 -14.74
N GLU A 52 1.87 -5.36 -14.86
CA GLU A 52 2.80 -6.46 -15.03
C GLU A 52 3.62 -6.33 -16.32
N SER A 53 3.00 -5.89 -17.41
CA SER A 53 3.70 -5.67 -18.69
C SER A 53 4.70 -4.53 -18.61
N GLU A 54 4.32 -3.42 -17.97
CA GLU A 54 5.22 -2.30 -17.77
C GLU A 54 6.41 -2.67 -16.86
N LEU A 55 6.18 -3.38 -15.74
CA LEU A 55 7.29 -3.84 -14.90
C LEU A 55 8.28 -4.73 -15.66
N ARG A 56 7.78 -5.65 -16.51
CA ARG A 56 8.64 -6.48 -17.38
C ARG A 56 9.41 -5.65 -18.40
N ASN A 57 8.74 -4.76 -19.12
CA ASN A 57 9.37 -3.88 -20.13
C ASN A 57 10.49 -3.04 -19.49
N HIS A 58 10.31 -2.63 -18.24
CA HIS A 58 11.28 -1.85 -17.48
C HIS A 58 12.31 -2.70 -16.70
N HIS A 59 12.26 -4.03 -16.83
CA HIS A 59 13.17 -4.97 -16.17
C HIS A 59 13.19 -4.79 -14.64
N ILE A 60 12.01 -4.58 -14.07
CA ILE A 60 11.79 -4.47 -12.64
C ILE A 60 11.21 -5.81 -12.18
N ASN A 61 11.93 -6.53 -11.33
CA ASN A 61 11.40 -7.75 -10.71
C ASN A 61 10.36 -7.37 -9.65
N TRP A 62 9.48 -8.28 -9.27
CA TRP A 62 8.53 -7.99 -8.20
C TRP A 62 8.26 -9.18 -7.29
N ILE A 63 7.74 -8.84 -6.12
CA ILE A 63 7.36 -9.72 -5.04
C ILE A 63 5.98 -9.26 -4.54
N THR A 64 5.01 -10.18 -4.52
CA THR A 64 3.63 -9.95 -4.06
C THR A 64 3.35 -10.77 -2.81
N ASN A 65 2.21 -10.52 -2.15
CA ASN A 65 1.89 -11.13 -0.84
C ASN A 65 3.01 -10.97 0.19
N ALA A 66 3.81 -9.91 0.08
CA ALA A 66 4.95 -9.69 0.96
C ALA A 66 4.56 -8.83 2.16
N LYS A 67 4.73 -9.39 3.35
CA LYS A 67 4.64 -8.69 4.62
C LYS A 67 6.02 -8.30 5.11
N THR A 68 6.41 -7.05 4.85
CA THR A 68 7.59 -6.46 5.46
C THR A 68 7.41 -6.32 6.96
N HIS A 69 8.34 -6.86 7.73
CA HIS A 69 8.31 -6.81 9.19
C HIS A 69 9.53 -6.11 9.78
N LYS A 70 10.64 -5.98 9.04
CA LYS A 70 11.84 -5.28 9.51
C LYS A 70 12.62 -4.67 8.35
N VAL A 71 13.19 -3.48 8.59
CA VAL A 71 14.14 -2.82 7.70
C VAL A 71 15.38 -2.47 8.51
N GLU A 72 16.55 -2.88 8.02
CA GLU A 72 17.86 -2.51 8.56
C GLU A 72 18.67 -1.80 7.48
N ALA A 73 19.86 -1.31 7.85
CA ALA A 73 20.78 -0.72 6.89
C ALA A 73 21.11 -1.73 5.77
N GLY A 74 20.59 -1.45 4.57
CA GLY A 74 20.80 -2.23 3.36
C GLY A 74 20.07 -3.57 3.28
N LYS A 75 19.12 -3.86 4.19
CA LYS A 75 18.38 -5.13 4.22
C LYS A 75 16.90 -4.96 4.55
N LEU A 76 16.05 -5.56 3.74
CA LEU A 76 14.61 -5.63 3.91
C LEU A 76 14.22 -7.08 4.24
N PHE A 77 13.52 -7.28 5.35
CA PHE A 77 13.03 -8.59 5.76
C PHE A 77 11.52 -8.67 5.53
N THR A 78 11.11 -9.66 4.75
CA THR A 78 9.72 -9.86 4.37
C THR A 78 9.33 -11.32 4.39
N THR A 79 8.09 -11.57 4.78
CA THR A 79 7.47 -12.89 4.72
C THR A 79 6.48 -12.88 3.57
N GLU A 80 6.69 -13.74 2.57
CA GLU A 80 5.70 -14.00 1.53
C GLU A 80 4.66 -14.98 2.03
N LEU A 81 3.40 -14.70 1.71
CA LEU A 81 2.28 -15.55 2.05
C LEU A 81 1.66 -16.17 0.81
N THR A 82 1.22 -17.41 0.93
CA THR A 82 0.39 -18.05 -0.08
C THR A 82 -0.97 -17.35 -0.17
N ALA A 83 -1.77 -17.68 -1.19
CA ALA A 83 -3.15 -17.20 -1.31
C ALA A 83 -4.04 -17.56 -0.10
N LYS A 84 -3.66 -18.56 0.71
CA LYS A 84 -4.38 -18.95 1.94
C LYS A 84 -3.90 -18.20 3.19
N GLY A 85 -2.90 -17.33 3.07
CA GLY A 85 -2.29 -16.62 4.19
C GLY A 85 -1.27 -17.45 4.99
N GLU A 86 -0.87 -18.60 4.47
CA GLU A 86 0.20 -19.44 5.05
C GLU A 86 1.57 -18.89 4.63
N VAL A 87 2.60 -19.07 5.45
CA VAL A 87 3.96 -18.65 5.07
C VAL A 87 4.44 -19.47 3.87
N GLU A 88 4.77 -18.78 2.79
CA GLU A 88 5.35 -19.36 1.57
C GLU A 88 6.88 -19.32 1.63
N GLU A 89 7.44 -18.13 1.88
CA GLU A 89 8.88 -17.93 1.91
C GLU A 89 9.27 -16.75 2.83
N GLU A 90 10.35 -16.90 3.58
CA GLU A 90 11.00 -15.77 4.26
C GLU A 90 12.11 -15.24 3.35
N ARG A 91 12.10 -13.93 3.07
CA ARG A 91 13.10 -13.29 2.22
C ARG A 91 13.87 -12.21 2.95
N GLU A 92 15.18 -12.22 2.71
CA GLU A 92 16.08 -11.12 2.98
C GLU A 92 16.48 -10.48 1.64
N ILE A 93 16.10 -9.22 1.44
CA ILE A 93 16.35 -8.49 0.20
C ILE A 93 17.37 -7.40 0.48
N ALA A 94 18.54 -7.52 -0.13
CA ALA A 94 19.58 -6.50 -0.06
C ALA A 94 19.23 -5.28 -0.93
N PHE A 95 19.52 -4.08 -0.43
CA PHE A 95 19.32 -2.83 -1.18
C PHE A 95 20.41 -1.80 -0.87
N ASP A 96 20.76 -0.99 -1.86
CA ASP A 96 21.54 0.24 -1.65
C ASP A 96 20.62 1.45 -1.39
N PHE A 97 19.42 1.39 -1.96
CA PHE A 97 18.37 2.40 -1.82
C PHE A 97 17.00 1.72 -1.78
N ALA A 98 16.14 2.16 -0.87
CA ALA A 98 14.77 1.65 -0.74
C ALA A 98 13.79 2.78 -0.44
N MET A 99 12.57 2.65 -0.98
CA MET A 99 11.41 3.47 -0.65
C MET A 99 10.25 2.52 -0.43
N MET A 100 9.58 2.64 0.71
CA MET A 100 8.41 1.82 1.07
C MET A 100 7.29 2.74 1.56
N LEU A 101 6.08 2.47 1.10
CA LEU A 101 4.91 3.17 1.60
C LEU A 101 4.46 2.54 2.93
N PRO A 102 4.37 3.33 4.02
CA PRO A 102 3.92 2.80 5.30
C PRO A 102 2.41 2.57 5.30
N ALA A 103 1.96 1.66 6.17
CA ALA A 103 0.55 1.53 6.47
C ALA A 103 0.04 2.76 7.24
N PHE A 104 -1.17 3.22 6.89
CA PHE A 104 -1.79 4.33 7.62
C PHE A 104 -2.43 3.86 8.93
N LYS A 105 -2.42 4.77 9.91
CA LYS A 105 -3.10 4.68 11.20
C LYS A 105 -3.66 6.06 11.54
N GLY A 106 -4.74 6.11 12.31
CA GLY A 106 -5.21 7.37 12.87
C GLY A 106 -4.17 8.01 13.80
N VAL A 107 -4.13 9.34 13.81
CA VAL A 107 -3.24 10.10 14.68
C VAL A 107 -3.64 9.93 16.15
N GLU A 108 -2.65 9.94 17.05
CA GLU A 108 -2.82 9.58 18.45
C GLU A 108 -3.90 10.40 19.16
N ALA A 109 -3.89 11.72 18.97
CA ALA A 109 -4.87 12.63 19.57
C ALA A 109 -6.34 12.27 19.24
N VAL A 110 -6.59 11.76 18.03
CA VAL A 110 -7.93 11.35 17.58
C VAL A 110 -8.23 9.92 18.04
N ALA A 111 -7.26 9.01 17.91
CA ALA A 111 -7.40 7.61 18.29
C ALA A 111 -7.62 7.42 19.81
N ALA A 112 -7.14 8.35 20.64
CA ALA A 112 -7.33 8.33 22.09
C ALA A 112 -8.76 8.70 22.53
N VAL A 113 -9.59 9.26 21.63
CA VAL A 113 -10.97 9.60 21.96
C VAL A 113 -11.79 8.33 22.06
N GLU A 114 -12.21 8.00 23.28
CA GLU A 114 -12.90 6.74 23.58
C GLU A 114 -14.13 6.55 22.69
N GLY A 115 -14.20 5.43 21.98
CA GLY A 115 -15.34 5.08 21.12
C GLY A 115 -15.55 5.97 19.89
N LEU A 116 -14.60 6.86 19.55
CA LEU A 116 -14.63 7.62 18.30
C LEU A 116 -14.09 6.79 17.12
N CYS A 117 -13.09 5.95 17.37
CA CYS A 117 -12.32 5.28 16.34
C CYS A 117 -12.41 3.75 16.40
N ASN A 118 -12.08 3.12 15.27
CA ASN A 118 -11.80 1.67 15.23
C ASN A 118 -10.42 1.35 15.85
N PRO A 119 -10.03 0.07 15.99
CA PRO A 119 -8.73 -0.31 16.59
C PRO A 119 -7.49 0.25 15.86
N ARG A 120 -7.63 0.67 14.60
CA ARG A 120 -6.56 1.33 13.83
C ARG A 120 -6.59 2.86 13.94
N GLY A 121 -7.44 3.43 14.80
CA GLY A 121 -7.51 4.86 15.06
C GLY A 121 -8.28 5.67 14.00
N PHE A 122 -8.92 5.02 13.03
CA PHE A 122 -9.75 5.72 12.04
C PHE A 122 -11.14 6.01 12.61
N VAL A 123 -11.64 7.22 12.37
CA VAL A 123 -12.92 7.71 12.90
C VAL A 123 -14.08 6.91 12.31
N ILE A 124 -14.95 6.38 13.17
CA ILE A 124 -16.17 5.70 12.76
C ILE A 124 -17.22 6.76 12.44
N VAL A 125 -17.78 6.72 11.24
CA VAL A 125 -18.78 7.68 10.76
C VAL A 125 -20.02 6.96 10.20
N ASP A 126 -21.16 7.64 10.24
CA ASP A 126 -22.37 7.28 9.49
C ASP A 126 -22.29 7.75 8.02
N GLU A 127 -23.33 7.49 7.23
CA GLU A 127 -23.43 7.88 5.81
C GLU A 127 -23.39 9.39 5.58
N LEU A 128 -23.56 10.19 6.64
CA LEU A 128 -23.49 11.66 6.62
C LEU A 128 -22.17 12.16 7.20
N HIS A 129 -21.15 11.30 7.27
CA HIS A 129 -19.80 11.62 7.77
C HIS A 129 -19.76 12.07 9.23
N ARG A 130 -20.77 11.70 10.03
CA ARG A 130 -20.88 12.08 11.45
C ARG A 130 -20.56 10.90 12.36
N SER A 131 -19.90 11.17 13.49
CA SER A 131 -19.68 10.14 14.51
C SER A 131 -21.01 9.61 15.07
N PRO A 132 -21.22 8.28 15.10
CA PRO A 132 -22.39 7.70 15.75
C PRO A 132 -22.46 8.00 17.25
N LYS A 133 -21.30 8.06 17.94
CA LYS A 133 -21.17 8.33 19.38
C LYS A 133 -21.28 9.82 19.72
N TYR A 134 -20.63 10.69 18.94
CA TYR A 134 -20.55 12.13 19.21
C TYR A 134 -21.22 12.94 18.10
N LYS A 135 -22.46 13.39 18.33
CA LYS A 135 -23.30 14.01 17.27
C LYS A 135 -22.81 15.35 16.74
N ASN A 136 -21.83 15.97 17.40
CA ASN A 136 -21.18 17.21 16.98
C ASN A 136 -19.79 16.98 16.34
N ILE A 137 -19.35 15.72 16.18
CA ILE A 137 -18.07 15.39 15.54
C ILE A 137 -18.35 14.80 14.15
N TYR A 138 -17.69 15.39 13.16
CA TYR A 138 -17.70 14.95 11.77
C TYR A 138 -16.27 14.65 11.33
N SER A 139 -16.11 13.79 10.33
CA SER A 139 -14.80 13.40 9.82
C SER A 139 -14.88 13.07 8.33
N ALA A 140 -13.88 13.53 7.57
CA ALA A 140 -13.80 13.34 6.13
C ALA A 140 -12.37 13.03 5.68
N GLY A 141 -12.23 12.34 4.55
CA GLY A 141 -10.93 11.98 3.96
C GLY A 141 -10.28 10.74 4.56
N VAL A 142 -8.95 10.68 4.52
CA VAL A 142 -8.16 9.47 4.85
C VAL A 142 -8.38 8.99 6.29
N CYS A 143 -8.78 9.87 7.20
CA CYS A 143 -8.95 9.57 8.63
C CYS A 143 -10.24 8.78 8.96
N ILE A 144 -11.16 8.58 8.00
CA ILE A 144 -12.39 7.82 8.26
C ILE A 144 -12.18 6.31 8.12
N ALA A 145 -12.92 5.55 8.92
CA ALA A 145 -12.96 4.10 8.85
C ALA A 145 -13.81 3.67 7.65
N ILE A 146 -13.16 3.14 6.61
CA ILE A 146 -13.82 2.43 5.51
C ILE A 146 -13.41 0.96 5.60
N PRO A 147 -14.35 0.01 5.62
CA PRO A 147 -14.03 -1.41 5.61
C PRO A 147 -13.22 -1.75 4.34
N PRO A 148 -12.30 -2.72 4.42
CA PRO A 148 -11.64 -3.22 3.22
C PRO A 148 -12.68 -3.84 2.27
N LEU A 149 -12.43 -3.74 0.96
CA LEU A 149 -13.31 -4.31 -0.06
C LEU A 149 -13.36 -5.85 0.04
N GLU A 150 -12.18 -6.45 0.27
CA GLU A 150 -12.00 -7.87 0.46
C GLU A 150 -10.86 -8.13 1.46
N ALA A 151 -10.80 -9.35 1.98
CA ALA A 151 -9.66 -9.82 2.76
C ALA A 151 -8.58 -10.34 1.81
N THR A 152 -7.36 -9.81 1.95
CA THR A 152 -6.18 -10.25 1.20
C THR A 152 -5.19 -11.00 2.11
N PRO A 153 -4.33 -11.89 1.58
CA PRO A 153 -3.42 -12.70 2.40
C PRO A 153 -2.53 -11.84 3.32
N VAL A 154 -1.93 -10.78 2.76
CA VAL A 154 -1.36 -9.69 3.55
C VAL A 154 -2.39 -8.57 3.62
N ALA A 155 -2.65 -8.04 4.81
CA ALA A 155 -3.68 -7.01 5.01
C ALA A 155 -3.44 -5.77 4.12
N THR A 156 -4.35 -5.54 3.19
CA THR A 156 -4.40 -4.33 2.36
C THR A 156 -5.65 -3.50 2.68
N GLY A 157 -5.66 -2.23 2.28
CA GLY A 157 -6.78 -1.33 2.57
C GLY A 157 -7.16 -0.49 1.36
N MET A 158 -8.43 -0.12 1.32
CA MET A 158 -8.99 0.72 0.26
C MET A 158 -8.38 2.13 0.30
N PRO A 159 -7.91 2.68 -0.84
CA PRO A 159 -7.47 4.06 -0.92
C PRO A 159 -8.65 5.03 -0.72
N LYS A 160 -8.35 6.22 -0.18
CA LYS A 160 -9.28 7.34 -0.11
C LYS A 160 -8.70 8.43 -1.00
N THR A 161 -9.29 8.64 -2.17
CA THR A 161 -8.80 9.57 -3.19
C THR A 161 -9.50 10.93 -3.08
N GLY A 162 -9.03 11.92 -3.86
CA GLY A 162 -9.52 13.31 -3.78
C GLY A 162 -11.03 13.41 -3.97
N TYR A 163 -11.58 12.85 -5.04
CA TYR A 163 -13.02 12.91 -5.30
C TYR A 163 -13.87 12.28 -4.17
N MET A 164 -13.42 11.17 -3.59
CA MET A 164 -14.10 10.53 -2.45
C MET A 164 -14.01 11.35 -1.15
N THR A 165 -13.03 12.25 -1.06
CA THR A 165 -12.79 13.08 0.13
C THR A 165 -13.54 14.40 0.05
N GLU A 166 -13.71 14.93 -1.15
CA GLU A 166 -14.32 16.22 -1.44
C GLU A 166 -15.84 16.15 -1.66
N ALA A 167 -16.37 14.96 -1.98
CA ALA A 167 -17.81 14.69 -2.11
C ALA A 167 -18.49 14.53 -0.74
#